data_AF-A0AAW5EN77-F1
#
_entry.id   AF-A0AAW5EN77-F1
#
_cell.length_a   1.000
_cell.length_b   1.000
_cell.length_c   1.000
_cell.angle_alpha   90.00
_cell.angle_beta   90.00
_cell.angle_gamma   90.00
#
_symmetry.space_group_name_H-M   'P 1'
#
loop_
_entity.id
_entity.type
_entity.pdbx_description
1 polymer ?
#
loop_
_entity_poly.entity_id
_entity_poly.type
_entity_poly.pdbx_seq_one_letter_code
_entity_poly.pdbx_strand_id
1 'polypeptide(L)'
;MKNRVKKLFIAITLLATLSSPYSAFADSSANSNLSQVITDCARDSLETGSQMNESICPIFPSKFSKFDLVNGKDLLVYGVYDAVHTVVNPATGQHDLKVEFGGRTFVLGRNRELKVKGNIWMLDFSNWQNNHPGDNFIPSTPEYTHNGRVTAKLKANATSLEIVRFADFSFTTPKKTVEKTIEDVIVIPKIVKEISKALANTGINLWMIMAAGIGVIVAAFIMLFIVKKQKKRDK
;
A
#
# COMPACT_ATOMS: atom_id res chain seq x y z
N MET A 1 15.16 -34.74 -33.49
CA MET A 1 14.95 -33.91 -32.28
C MET A 1 15.21 -32.41 -32.45
N LYS A 2 16.14 -31.96 -33.32
CA LYS A 2 16.53 -30.53 -33.47
C LYS A 2 15.45 -29.58 -34.01
N ASN A 3 14.46 -30.08 -34.78
CA ASN A 3 13.42 -29.23 -35.39
C ASN A 3 12.16 -29.00 -34.52
N ARG A 4 11.91 -29.82 -33.48
CA ARG A 4 10.75 -29.61 -32.59
C ARG A 4 11.02 -28.54 -31.52
N VAL A 5 12.27 -28.44 -31.06
CA VAL A 5 12.67 -27.44 -30.05
C VAL A 5 12.71 -26.02 -30.64
N LYS A 6 13.14 -25.86 -31.90
CA LYS A 6 13.09 -24.56 -32.60
C LYS A 6 11.66 -24.03 -32.79
N LYS A 7 10.69 -24.89 -33.12
CA LYS A 7 9.29 -24.48 -33.28
C LYS A 7 8.64 -24.08 -31.96
N LEU A 8 9.00 -24.73 -30.85
CA LEU A 8 8.48 -24.39 -29.53
C LEU A 8 9.02 -23.05 -29.02
N PHE A 9 10.30 -22.74 -29.29
CA PHE A 9 10.90 -21.44 -28.94
C PHE A 9 10.32 -20.26 -29.72
N ILE A 10 9.95 -20.47 -30.99
CA ILE A 10 9.33 -19.43 -31.84
C ILE A 10 7.87 -19.16 -31.41
N ALA A 11 7.14 -20.17 -30.95
CA ALA A 11 5.77 -20.00 -30.47
C ALA A 11 5.69 -19.21 -29.14
N ILE A 12 6.67 -19.40 -28.24
CA ILE A 12 6.71 -18.71 -26.94
C ILE A 12 7.12 -17.24 -27.09
N THR A 13 7.95 -16.91 -28.09
CA THR A 13 8.34 -15.51 -28.36
C THR A 13 7.23 -14.70 -29.02
N LEU A 14 6.35 -15.31 -29.84
CA LEU A 14 5.20 -14.61 -30.43
C LEU A 14 4.05 -14.36 -29.45
N LEU A 15 3.89 -15.17 -28.39
CA LEU A 15 2.87 -14.91 -27.36
C LEU A 15 3.26 -13.81 -26.36
N ALA A 16 4.54 -13.47 -26.27
CA ALA A 16 5.05 -12.46 -25.34
C ALA A 16 4.94 -11.02 -25.88
N THR A 17 4.58 -10.82 -27.14
CA THR A 17 4.42 -9.49 -27.76
C THR A 17 2.98 -9.00 -27.84
N LEU A 18 2.01 -9.76 -27.29
CA LEU A 18 0.58 -9.38 -27.29
C LEU A 18 0.04 -9.01 -25.91
N SER A 19 0.87 -8.99 -24.86
CA SER A 19 0.52 -8.44 -23.55
C SER A 19 1.13 -7.05 -23.35
N SER A 20 0.77 -6.11 -24.21
CA SER A 20 0.90 -4.69 -23.89
C SER A 20 -0.41 -4.23 -23.25
N PRO A 21 -0.39 -3.55 -22.10
CA PRO A 21 -1.59 -2.91 -21.59
C PRO A 21 -2.02 -1.86 -22.62
N TYR A 22 -3.31 -1.88 -22.97
CA TYR A 22 -3.97 -0.83 -23.73
C TYR A 22 -3.58 0.53 -23.12
N SER A 23 -2.64 1.21 -23.77
CA SER A 23 -2.43 2.64 -23.60
C SER A 23 -3.31 3.25 -24.67
N ALA A 24 -4.55 3.59 -24.31
CA ALA A 24 -5.42 4.36 -25.17
C ALA A 24 -4.80 5.78 -25.29
N PHE A 25 -3.98 5.98 -26.31
CA PHE A 25 -3.64 7.33 -26.75
C PHE A 25 -4.84 7.82 -27.56
N ALA A 26 -5.50 8.88 -27.07
CA ALA A 26 -6.53 9.55 -27.83
C ALA A 26 -5.88 10.21 -29.06
N ASP A 27 -6.25 9.77 -30.26
CA ASP A 27 -5.93 10.48 -31.49
C ASP A 27 -6.69 11.81 -31.51
N SER A 28 -5.97 12.90 -31.25
CA SER A 28 -6.52 14.25 -31.41
C SER A 28 -6.62 14.57 -32.91
N SER A 29 -7.80 14.33 -33.49
CA SER A 29 -8.15 14.77 -34.84
C SER A 29 -9.43 15.62 -34.83
N ALA A 30 -9.37 16.76 -34.15
CA ALA A 30 -10.29 17.87 -34.40
C ALA A 30 -9.64 19.18 -33.93
N ASN A 31 -9.33 20.07 -34.86
CA ASN A 31 -8.77 21.38 -34.60
C ASN A 31 -9.88 22.31 -34.06
N SER A 32 -10.24 22.14 -32.78
CA SER A 32 -11.26 22.93 -32.09
C SER A 32 -10.60 23.88 -31.10
N ASN A 33 -10.85 25.18 -31.23
CA ASN A 33 -10.35 26.22 -30.31
C ASN A 33 -11.23 26.34 -29.04
N LEU A 34 -11.60 25.19 -28.48
CA LEU A 34 -12.31 25.11 -27.20
C LEU A 34 -11.33 24.58 -26.17
N SER A 35 -10.66 25.49 -25.46
CA SER A 35 -9.85 25.12 -24.30
C SER A 35 -10.79 24.71 -23.16
N GLN A 36 -11.25 23.46 -23.18
CA GLN A 36 -11.90 22.88 -22.01
C GLN A 36 -10.82 22.67 -20.94
N VAL A 37 -10.90 23.45 -19.87
CA VAL A 37 -10.16 23.15 -18.64
C VAL A 37 -10.77 21.87 -18.08
N ILE A 38 -10.10 20.73 -18.26
CA ILE A 38 -10.47 19.49 -17.61
C ILE A 38 -9.91 19.57 -16.19
N THR A 39 -10.74 20.01 -15.24
CA THR A 39 -10.38 19.98 -13.82
C THR A 39 -10.42 18.54 -13.32
N ASP A 40 -9.33 18.09 -12.71
CA ASP A 40 -9.25 16.78 -12.06
C ASP A 40 -9.88 16.82 -10.67
N CYS A 41 -11.05 16.18 -10.53
CA CYS A 41 -11.79 16.06 -9.28
C CYS A 41 -11.63 14.70 -8.59
N ALA A 42 -10.70 13.85 -9.05
CA ALA A 42 -10.50 12.49 -8.55
C ALA A 42 -9.51 12.40 -7.37
N ARG A 43 -9.39 13.45 -6.55
CA ARG A 43 -8.56 13.44 -5.32
C ARG A 43 -9.30 12.87 -4.11
N ASP A 44 -10.10 11.83 -4.34
CA ASP A 44 -10.95 11.17 -3.35
C ASP A 44 -10.40 9.79 -2.93
N SER A 45 -9.10 9.54 -3.11
CA SER A 45 -8.44 8.30 -2.69
C SER A 45 -7.15 8.58 -1.90
N LEU A 46 -6.54 7.55 -1.31
CA LEU A 46 -5.28 7.73 -0.57
C LEU A 46 -4.09 8.03 -1.51
N GLU A 47 -4.17 7.58 -2.76
CA GLU A 47 -3.13 7.75 -3.77
C GLU A 47 -3.10 9.19 -4.29
N THR A 48 -4.26 9.83 -4.41
CA THR A 48 -4.40 11.17 -5.02
C THR A 48 -4.74 12.26 -4.00
N GLY A 49 -5.31 11.90 -2.85
CA GLY A 49 -5.84 12.82 -1.84
C GLY A 49 -4.81 13.60 -1.02
N SER A 50 -3.52 13.47 -1.31
CA SER A 50 -2.47 14.27 -0.63
C SER A 50 -2.61 15.78 -0.91
N GLN A 51 -3.33 16.14 -1.96
CA GLN A 51 -3.76 17.49 -2.31
C GLN A 51 -5.29 17.59 -2.19
N MET A 52 -5.79 18.80 -2.01
CA MET A 52 -7.22 19.06 -1.99
C MET A 52 -7.78 19.13 -3.42
N ASN A 53 -9.07 18.85 -3.59
CA ASN A 53 -9.76 19.13 -4.87
C ASN A 53 -9.85 20.64 -5.11
N GLU A 54 -10.26 21.05 -6.31
CA GLU A 54 -10.64 22.44 -6.55
C GLU A 54 -12.06 22.72 -6.05
N SER A 55 -12.39 23.97 -5.77
CA SER A 55 -13.72 24.39 -5.28
C SER A 55 -14.84 24.25 -6.31
N ILE A 56 -14.50 24.04 -7.59
CA ILE A 56 -15.49 23.73 -8.64
C ILE A 56 -15.92 22.26 -8.61
N CYS A 57 -15.16 21.40 -7.93
CA CYS A 57 -15.45 19.97 -7.89
C CYS A 57 -16.72 19.69 -7.08
N PRO A 58 -17.46 18.62 -7.42
CA PRO A 58 -18.60 18.19 -6.63
C PRO A 58 -18.17 17.69 -5.25
N ILE A 59 -19.05 17.84 -4.27
CA ILE A 59 -18.85 17.29 -2.93
C ILE A 59 -18.76 15.76 -3.01
N PHE A 60 -17.74 15.18 -2.37
CA PHE A 60 -17.65 13.73 -2.18
C PHE A 60 -17.74 13.33 -0.69
N PRO A 61 -18.29 12.14 -0.38
CA PRO A 61 -18.45 11.70 0.99
C PRO A 61 -17.11 11.29 1.62
N SER A 62 -16.94 11.58 2.91
CA SER A 62 -15.85 11.01 3.69
C SER A 62 -15.95 9.49 3.72
N LYS A 63 -14.83 8.78 3.68
CA LYS A 63 -14.78 7.32 3.74
C LYS A 63 -13.52 6.82 4.46
N PHE A 64 -13.65 5.68 5.11
CA PHE A 64 -12.50 4.88 5.53
C PHE A 64 -11.80 4.29 4.31
N SER A 65 -10.49 4.12 4.38
CA SER A 65 -9.71 3.56 3.27
C SER A 65 -8.85 2.39 3.72
N LYS A 66 -8.07 2.53 4.79
CA LYS A 66 -7.24 1.44 5.32
C LYS A 66 -6.86 1.68 6.78
N PHE A 67 -6.27 0.65 7.38
CA PHE A 67 -5.52 0.78 8.62
C PHE A 67 -4.14 0.13 8.46
N ASP A 68 -3.15 0.62 9.20
CA ASP A 68 -1.81 0.03 9.28
C ASP A 68 -1.47 -0.25 10.76
N LEU A 69 -0.64 -1.27 11.01
CA LEU A 69 -0.03 -1.53 12.31
C LEU A 69 1.48 -1.31 12.20
N VAL A 70 1.94 -0.13 12.61
CA VAL A 70 3.36 0.21 12.62
C VAL A 70 4.04 -0.55 13.76
N ASN A 71 5.16 -1.21 13.46
CA ASN A 71 5.88 -2.09 14.39
C ASN A 71 5.01 -3.21 15.01
N GLY A 72 3.91 -3.61 14.33
CA GLY A 72 2.98 -4.62 14.82
C GLY A 72 2.16 -4.21 16.06
N LYS A 73 2.19 -2.92 16.44
CA LYS A 73 1.55 -2.42 17.65
C LYS A 73 0.82 -1.10 17.43
N ASP A 74 1.45 -0.14 16.76
CA ASP A 74 0.92 1.22 16.70
C ASP A 74 -0.11 1.31 15.58
N LEU A 75 -1.38 1.50 15.96
CA LEU A 75 -2.48 1.55 15.01
C LEU A 75 -2.58 2.93 14.35
N LEU A 76 -2.58 2.93 13.02
CA LEU A 76 -2.90 4.09 12.20
C LEU A 76 -4.15 3.79 11.38
N VAL A 77 -5.12 4.69 11.39
CA VAL A 77 -6.38 4.56 10.64
C VAL A 77 -6.46 5.70 9.65
N TYR A 78 -6.73 5.38 8.38
CA TYR A 78 -6.75 6.34 7.29
C TYR A 78 -8.09 6.36 6.59
N GLY A 79 -8.42 7.54 6.10
CA GLY A 79 -9.49 7.71 5.14
C GLY A 79 -9.33 9.00 4.37
N VAL A 80 -10.36 9.31 3.59
CA VAL A 80 -10.45 10.58 2.89
C VAL A 80 -11.70 11.34 3.30
N TYR A 81 -11.66 12.64 3.11
CA TYR A 81 -12.76 13.57 3.30
C TYR A 81 -12.60 14.73 2.32
N ASP A 82 -13.70 15.42 2.05
CA ASP A 82 -13.70 16.58 1.16
C ASP A 82 -13.21 17.83 1.91
N ALA A 83 -11.90 18.09 1.84
CA ALA A 83 -11.30 19.19 2.57
C ALA A 83 -11.81 20.56 2.10
N VAL A 84 -12.06 20.73 0.81
CA VAL A 84 -12.43 22.03 0.23
C VAL A 84 -13.84 22.44 0.61
N HIS A 85 -14.77 21.49 0.66
CA HIS A 85 -16.14 21.77 1.03
C HIS A 85 -16.40 21.63 2.54
N THR A 86 -15.41 21.21 3.33
CA THR A 86 -15.57 21.12 4.79
C THR A 86 -15.51 22.51 5.41
N VAL A 87 -16.53 22.86 6.19
CA VAL A 87 -16.60 24.16 6.87
C VAL A 87 -15.54 24.25 7.95
N VAL A 88 -15.14 25.47 8.31
CA VAL A 88 -14.24 25.71 9.42
C VAL A 88 -15.01 25.59 10.74
N ASN A 89 -14.51 24.77 11.66
CA ASN A 89 -14.98 24.69 13.03
C ASN A 89 -14.56 25.95 13.80
N PRO A 90 -15.51 26.75 14.32
CA PRO A 90 -15.18 28.00 14.99
C PRO A 90 -14.42 27.81 16.31
N ALA A 91 -14.48 26.64 16.94
CA ALA A 91 -13.80 26.36 18.19
C ALA A 91 -12.32 26.00 18.00
N THR A 92 -11.95 25.39 16.86
CA THR A 92 -10.58 24.93 16.59
C THR A 92 -9.88 25.71 15.48
N GLY A 93 -10.62 26.48 14.69
CA GLY A 93 -10.09 27.16 13.49
C GLY A 93 -9.66 26.22 12.37
N GLN A 94 -9.95 24.92 12.49
CA GLN A 94 -9.64 23.87 11.51
C GLN A 94 -10.92 23.39 10.83
N HIS A 95 -10.82 22.53 9.81
CA HIS A 95 -11.99 21.89 9.22
C HIS A 95 -12.84 21.17 10.29
N ASP A 96 -14.17 21.29 10.21
CA ASP A 96 -15.13 20.62 11.10
C ASP A 96 -15.26 19.14 10.73
N LEU A 97 -14.15 18.44 10.98
CA LEU A 97 -13.96 17.02 10.80
C LEU A 97 -13.84 16.35 12.16
N LYS A 98 -14.62 15.30 12.35
CA LYS A 98 -14.63 14.48 13.56
C LYS A 98 -14.53 13.02 13.18
N VAL A 99 -13.76 12.25 13.93
CA VAL A 99 -13.69 10.80 13.78
C VAL A 99 -13.99 10.17 15.13
N GLU A 100 -15.00 9.32 15.17
CA GLU A 100 -15.31 8.47 16.31
C GLU A 100 -14.60 7.14 16.13
N PHE A 101 -13.87 6.70 17.15
CA PHE A 101 -13.13 5.44 17.14
C PHE A 101 -12.99 4.91 18.57
N GLY A 102 -13.32 3.63 18.77
CA GLY A 102 -13.16 2.98 20.09
C GLY A 102 -13.95 3.67 21.21
N GLY A 103 -15.14 4.20 20.89
CA GLY A 103 -15.99 4.94 21.84
C GLY A 103 -15.51 6.36 22.16
N ARG A 104 -14.52 6.88 21.45
CA ARG A 104 -13.97 8.23 21.63
C ARG A 104 -14.19 9.08 20.39
N THR A 105 -14.35 10.38 20.58
CA THR A 105 -14.48 11.35 19.49
C THR A 105 -13.20 12.18 19.38
N PHE A 106 -12.60 12.16 18.19
CA PHE A 106 -11.43 12.93 17.82
C PHE A 106 -11.85 14.09 16.95
N VAL A 107 -11.56 15.32 17.35
CA VAL A 107 -11.92 16.55 16.63
C VAL A 107 -10.65 17.20 16.09
N LEU A 108 -10.66 17.56 14.81
CA LEU A 108 -9.50 18.14 14.14
C LEU A 108 -9.12 19.48 14.78
N GLY A 109 -7.82 19.66 15.06
CA GLY A 109 -7.28 20.84 15.75
C GLY A 109 -7.39 20.78 17.28
N ARG A 110 -8.19 19.88 17.84
CA ARG A 110 -8.30 19.66 19.29
C ARG A 110 -7.52 18.41 19.74
N ASN A 111 -7.67 17.31 19.02
CA ASN A 111 -6.99 16.05 19.31
C ASN A 111 -5.74 15.91 18.45
N ARG A 112 -4.60 15.56 19.07
CA ARG A 112 -3.30 15.45 18.38
C ARG A 112 -3.21 14.22 17.47
N GLU A 113 -4.05 13.25 17.75
CA GLU A 113 -4.13 11.97 17.05
C GLU A 113 -4.78 12.14 15.68
N LEU A 114 -5.71 13.09 15.53
CA LEU A 114 -6.39 13.36 14.26
C LEU A 114 -5.62 14.42 13.46
N LYS A 115 -5.04 13.98 12.36
CA LYS A 115 -4.23 14.79 11.44
C LYS A 115 -4.85 14.75 10.04
N VAL A 116 -4.62 15.81 9.26
CA VAL A 116 -5.04 15.87 7.86
C VAL A 116 -3.88 16.30 6.96
N LYS A 117 -3.89 15.79 5.73
CA LYS A 117 -3.00 16.23 4.64
C LYS A 117 -3.79 16.21 3.34
N GLY A 118 -4.10 17.38 2.81
CA GLY A 118 -5.05 17.50 1.69
C GLY A 118 -6.42 16.93 2.09
N ASN A 119 -6.94 16.04 1.25
CA ASN A 119 -8.17 15.29 1.47
C ASN A 119 -7.98 14.03 2.34
N ILE A 120 -6.77 13.70 2.79
CA ILE A 120 -6.52 12.53 3.63
C ILE A 120 -6.64 12.92 5.09
N TRP A 121 -7.41 12.15 5.86
CA TRP A 121 -7.40 12.18 7.32
C TRP A 121 -6.76 10.92 7.88
N MET A 122 -6.12 11.07 9.02
CA MET A 122 -5.41 10.00 9.71
C MET A 122 -5.63 10.11 11.21
N LEU A 123 -6.00 9.00 11.84
CA LEU A 123 -5.84 8.80 13.28
C LEU A 123 -4.54 8.05 13.54
N ASP A 124 -3.64 8.70 14.27
CA ASP A 124 -2.33 8.18 14.62
C ASP A 124 -2.26 7.95 16.13
N PHE A 125 -2.30 6.67 16.54
CA PHE A 125 -2.27 6.28 17.95
C PHE A 125 -0.86 5.91 18.45
N SER A 126 0.19 6.11 17.65
CA SER A 126 1.55 5.65 17.99
C SER A 126 2.10 6.28 19.28
N ASN A 127 1.70 7.52 19.57
CA ASN A 127 2.12 8.25 20.76
C ASN A 127 1.06 8.33 21.85
N TRP A 128 0.04 7.46 21.81
CA TRP A 128 -1.12 7.53 22.69
C TRP A 128 -0.76 7.64 24.17
N GLN A 129 0.07 6.73 24.66
CA GLN A 129 0.45 6.67 26.08
C GLN A 129 1.23 7.91 26.54
N ASN A 130 1.98 8.54 25.65
CA ASN A 130 2.71 9.76 25.95
C ASN A 130 1.78 10.98 25.95
N ASN A 131 0.81 11.02 25.05
CA ASN A 131 -0.17 12.11 24.95
C ASN A 131 -1.24 12.02 26.06
N HIS A 132 -1.52 10.82 26.54
CA HIS A 132 -2.56 10.51 27.52
C HIS A 132 -2.01 9.61 28.64
N PRO A 133 -1.12 10.15 29.51
CA PRO A 133 -0.53 9.36 30.59
C PRO A 133 -1.61 8.84 31.55
N GLY A 134 -1.57 7.54 31.85
CA GLY A 134 -2.53 6.87 32.72
C GLY A 134 -3.79 6.37 32.01
N ASP A 135 -3.91 6.59 30.69
CA ASP A 135 -5.01 6.08 29.89
C ASP A 135 -4.74 4.65 29.42
N ASN A 136 -5.59 3.70 29.85
CA ASN A 136 -5.47 2.28 29.50
C ASN A 136 -6.10 1.92 28.15
N PHE A 137 -6.51 2.89 27.32
CA PHE A 137 -6.98 2.61 25.99
C PHE A 137 -5.89 1.95 25.14
N ILE A 138 -6.20 0.76 24.61
CA ILE A 138 -5.34 -0.01 23.72
C ILE A 138 -6.01 -0.02 22.33
N PRO A 139 -5.61 0.87 21.42
CA PRO A 139 -6.19 0.97 20.09
C PRO A 139 -5.96 -0.29 19.23
N SER A 140 -4.92 -1.07 19.52
CA SER A 140 -4.43 -2.16 18.67
C SER A 140 -4.75 -3.56 19.21
N THR A 141 -5.90 -3.74 19.87
CA THR A 141 -6.29 -5.03 20.45
C THR A 141 -6.36 -6.09 19.33
N PRO A 142 -5.61 -7.20 19.40
CA PRO A 142 -5.63 -8.22 18.35
C PRO A 142 -6.97 -8.94 18.26
N GLU A 143 -7.32 -9.41 17.06
CA GLU A 143 -8.61 -10.11 16.80
C GLU A 143 -9.84 -9.29 17.23
N TYR A 144 -9.72 -7.96 17.26
CA TYR A 144 -10.81 -7.07 17.66
C TYR A 144 -11.36 -6.31 16.46
N THR A 145 -12.69 -6.31 16.33
CA THR A 145 -13.38 -5.49 15.33
C THR A 145 -13.58 -4.09 15.89
N HIS A 146 -12.86 -3.15 15.31
CA HIS A 146 -13.03 -1.73 15.60
C HIS A 146 -14.16 -1.18 14.75
N ASN A 147 -15.04 -0.41 15.39
CA ASN A 147 -16.04 0.39 14.71
C ASN A 147 -15.66 1.87 14.84
N GLY A 148 -16.02 2.64 13.82
CA GLY A 148 -15.86 4.08 13.85
C GLY A 148 -16.80 4.79 12.89
N ARG A 149 -16.80 6.11 13.01
CA ARG A 149 -17.61 7.02 12.20
C ARG A 149 -16.79 8.25 11.87
N VAL A 150 -16.67 8.60 10.60
CA VAL A 150 -16.18 9.92 10.20
C VAL A 150 -17.36 10.84 9.96
N THR A 151 -17.33 12.03 10.54
CA THR A 151 -18.36 13.07 10.37
C THR A 151 -17.70 14.35 9.91
N ALA A 152 -18.19 14.95 8.83
CA ALA A 152 -17.77 16.23 8.33
C ALA A 152 -18.98 17.14 8.13
N LYS A 153 -18.83 18.42 8.48
CA LYS A 153 -19.81 19.44 8.17
C LYS A 153 -19.39 20.16 6.90
N LEU A 154 -20.25 20.12 5.89
CA LEU A 154 -19.92 20.50 4.52
C LEU A 154 -20.79 21.66 4.05
N LYS A 155 -20.28 22.44 3.11
CA LYS A 155 -21.00 23.52 2.46
C LYS A 155 -20.51 23.64 1.01
N ALA A 156 -21.42 23.53 0.04
CA ALA A 156 -21.04 23.52 -1.38
C ALA A 156 -20.45 24.87 -1.85
N ASN A 157 -20.94 25.98 -1.30
CA ASN A 157 -20.41 27.32 -1.54
C ASN A 157 -20.79 28.26 -0.39
N ALA A 158 -20.33 29.51 -0.43
CA ALA A 158 -20.56 30.48 0.65
C ALA A 158 -22.04 30.75 0.99
N THR A 159 -22.97 30.56 0.04
CA THR A 159 -24.41 30.80 0.23
C THR A 159 -25.23 29.54 0.49
N SER A 160 -24.65 28.35 0.31
CA SER A 160 -25.34 27.06 0.50
C SER A 160 -25.67 26.79 1.96
N LEU A 161 -26.66 25.94 2.21
CA LEU A 161 -26.89 25.42 3.55
C LEU A 161 -25.71 24.52 3.97
N GLU A 162 -25.35 24.57 5.25
CA GLU A 162 -24.41 23.63 5.83
C GLU A 162 -25.10 22.27 6.05
N ILE A 163 -24.48 21.20 5.58
CA ILE A 163 -24.96 19.83 5.72
C ILE A 163 -23.99 19.01 6.56
N VAL A 164 -24.51 18.15 7.42
CA VAL A 164 -23.67 17.18 8.15
C VAL A 164 -23.70 15.86 7.39
N ARG A 165 -22.53 15.36 7.01
CA ARG A 165 -22.35 14.05 6.39
C ARG A 165 -21.50 13.16 7.28
N PHE A 166 -21.85 11.89 7.33
CA PHE A 166 -21.09 10.90 8.05
C PHE A 166 -20.95 9.61 7.24
N ALA A 167 -19.90 8.85 7.52
CA ALA A 167 -19.71 7.50 7.04
C ALA A 167 -19.22 6.61 8.17
N ASP A 168 -19.91 5.49 8.34
CA ASP A 168 -19.54 4.45 9.30
C ASP A 168 -18.50 3.51 8.67
N PHE A 169 -17.60 3.00 9.49
CA PHE A 169 -16.60 2.03 9.08
C PHE A 169 -16.33 1.00 10.16
N SER A 170 -15.86 -0.16 9.73
CA SER A 170 -15.33 -1.17 10.62
C SER A 170 -14.14 -1.89 9.98
N PHE A 171 -13.22 -2.34 10.82
CA PHE A 171 -12.14 -3.23 10.41
C PHE A 171 -11.73 -4.11 11.57
N THR A 172 -11.20 -5.28 11.25
CA THR A 172 -10.72 -6.23 12.25
C THR A 172 -9.21 -6.25 12.22
N THR A 173 -8.58 -6.01 13.37
CA THR A 173 -7.13 -6.19 13.51
C THR A 173 -6.76 -7.64 13.29
N PRO A 174 -5.64 -7.92 12.60
CA PRO A 174 -5.21 -9.29 12.40
C PRO A 174 -4.94 -9.96 13.75
N LYS A 175 -5.05 -11.29 13.75
CA LYS A 175 -4.55 -12.09 14.87
C LYS A 175 -3.12 -11.67 15.15
N LYS A 176 -2.78 -11.53 16.43
CA LYS A 176 -1.39 -11.50 16.88
C LYS A 176 -0.83 -12.90 16.69
N THR A 177 -0.61 -13.28 15.44
CA THR A 177 0.44 -14.23 15.13
C THR A 177 1.64 -13.55 15.75
N VAL A 178 2.18 -14.13 16.83
CA VAL A 178 3.53 -13.80 17.26
C VAL A 178 4.31 -13.89 15.97
N GLU A 179 4.69 -12.74 15.39
CA GLU A 179 5.69 -12.68 14.36
C GLU A 179 6.96 -13.03 15.11
N LYS A 180 7.06 -14.32 15.44
CA LYS A 180 8.30 -15.02 15.57
C LYS A 180 8.76 -15.03 14.13
N THR A 181 9.29 -13.88 13.71
CA THR A 181 10.16 -13.77 12.56
C THR A 181 11.02 -15.01 12.64
N ILE A 182 11.09 -15.74 11.54
CA ILE A 182 11.78 -17.03 11.41
C ILE A 182 13.24 -16.98 11.92
N GLU A 183 13.75 -15.79 12.27
CA GLU A 183 14.98 -15.53 13.01
C GLU A 183 15.05 -16.13 14.43
N ASP A 184 13.95 -16.34 15.17
CA ASP A 184 14.03 -16.77 16.59
C ASP A 184 13.72 -18.27 16.83
N VAL A 185 13.43 -19.03 15.77
CA VAL A 185 13.27 -20.51 15.86
C VAL A 185 14.44 -21.23 15.24
N ILE A 186 15.06 -20.64 14.23
CA ILE A 186 16.31 -21.14 13.68
C ILE A 186 17.39 -20.32 14.35
N VAL A 187 18.12 -20.93 15.28
CA VAL A 187 19.44 -20.45 15.68
C VAL A 187 20.28 -20.45 14.41
N ILE A 188 20.17 -19.38 13.62
CA ILE A 188 20.99 -19.15 12.45
C ILE A 188 22.36 -18.85 13.03
N PRO A 189 23.36 -19.75 12.85
CA PRO A 189 24.68 -19.51 13.39
C PRO A 189 25.16 -18.18 12.85
N LYS A 190 25.79 -17.37 13.71
CA LYS A 190 26.34 -16.03 13.41
C LYS A 190 27.09 -15.95 12.07
N ILE A 191 27.64 -17.08 11.63
CA ILE A 191 28.29 -17.33 10.33
C ILE A 191 27.38 -16.97 9.14
N VAL A 192 26.09 -17.34 9.13
CA VAL A 192 25.20 -17.06 7.99
C VAL A 192 24.86 -15.56 7.88
N LYS A 193 24.82 -14.85 9.02
CA LYS A 193 24.60 -13.40 9.08
C LYS A 193 25.81 -12.61 8.58
N GLU A 194 27.01 -13.14 8.81
CA GLU A 194 28.27 -12.62 8.23
C GLU A 194 28.33 -12.89 6.71
N ILE A 195 27.94 -14.09 6.27
CA ILE A 195 27.93 -14.44 4.83
C ILE A 195 26.91 -13.59 4.06
N SER A 196 25.70 -13.36 4.60
CA SER A 196 24.68 -12.55 3.94
C SER A 196 25.09 -11.07 3.84
N LYS A 197 25.73 -10.54 4.88
CA LYS A 197 26.30 -9.18 4.89
C LYS A 197 27.45 -9.03 3.89
N ALA A 198 28.30 -10.06 3.76
CA ALA A 198 29.36 -10.09 2.74
C ALA A 198 28.80 -10.22 1.32
N LEU A 199 27.73 -10.99 1.12
CA LEU A 199 27.03 -11.16 -0.18
C LEU A 199 26.35 -9.86 -0.64
N ALA A 200 25.67 -9.17 0.27
CA ALA A 200 24.99 -7.90 -0.04
C ALA A 200 26.00 -6.81 -0.46
N ASN A 201 27.20 -6.80 0.14
CA ASN A 201 28.27 -5.87 -0.23
C ASN A 201 29.05 -6.26 -1.49
N THR A 202 28.87 -7.47 -2.02
CA THR A 202 29.55 -7.92 -3.25
C THR A 202 28.70 -7.75 -4.52
N GLY A 203 27.48 -7.20 -4.42
CA GLY A 203 26.60 -6.96 -5.57
C GLY A 203 26.13 -8.25 -6.28
N ILE A 204 26.39 -9.42 -5.68
CA ILE A 204 25.97 -10.72 -6.22
C ILE A 204 24.52 -10.95 -5.77
N ASN A 205 23.59 -10.79 -6.72
CA ASN A 205 22.17 -11.08 -6.52
C ASN A 205 22.00 -12.55 -6.10
N LEU A 206 21.14 -12.82 -5.11
CA LEU A 206 20.79 -14.18 -4.64
C LEU A 206 20.36 -15.10 -5.79
N TRP A 207 19.74 -14.53 -6.84
CA TRP A 207 19.40 -15.23 -8.08
C TRP A 207 20.62 -15.78 -8.85
N MET A 208 21.75 -15.07 -8.84
CA MET A 208 22.98 -15.51 -9.52
C MET A 208 23.59 -16.74 -8.85
N ILE A 209 23.50 -16.84 -7.53
CA ILE A 209 24.00 -18.00 -6.77
C ILE A 209 23.13 -19.23 -7.03
N MET A 210 21.82 -19.04 -7.09
CA MET A 210 20.89 -20.11 -7.45
C MET A 210 21.15 -20.61 -8.89
N ALA A 211 21.38 -19.69 -9.84
CA ALA A 211 21.73 -20.03 -11.21
C ALA A 211 23.07 -20.78 -11.33
N ALA A 212 24.08 -20.35 -10.56
CA ALA A 212 25.38 -21.02 -10.52
C ALA A 212 25.28 -22.45 -9.97
N GLY A 213 24.53 -22.65 -8.89
CA GLY A 213 24.31 -23.98 -8.31
C GLY A 213 23.63 -24.95 -9.28
N ILE A 214 22.60 -24.49 -10.00
CA ILE A 214 21.91 -25.29 -11.02
C ILE A 214 22.86 -25.61 -12.18
N GLY A 215 23.68 -24.66 -12.61
CA GLY A 215 24.65 -24.85 -13.70
C GLY A 215 25.67 -25.97 -13.43
N VAL A 216 26.20 -26.05 -12.20
CA VAL A 216 27.17 -27.08 -11.81
C VAL A 216 26.54 -28.48 -11.81
N ILE A 217 25.29 -28.59 -11.34
CA ILE A 217 24.57 -29.87 -11.32
C ILE A 217 24.33 -30.35 -12.76
N VAL A 218 23.89 -29.47 -13.66
CA VAL A 218 23.67 -29.80 -15.08
C VAL A 218 24.98 -30.22 -15.75
N ALA A 219 26.09 -29.52 -15.49
CA ALA A 219 27.41 -29.89 -16.02
C ALA A 219 27.87 -31.27 -15.54
N ALA A 220 27.66 -31.60 -14.26
CA ALA A 220 27.97 -32.90 -13.70
C ALA A 220 27.15 -34.03 -14.35
N PHE A 221 25.86 -33.80 -14.62
CA PHE A 221 25.04 -34.78 -15.34
C PHE A 221 25.50 -34.99 -16.79
N ILE A 222 25.88 -33.92 -17.50
CA ILE A 222 26.42 -34.01 -18.86
C ILE A 222 27.74 -34.80 -18.86
N MET A 223 28.66 -34.51 -17.93
CA MET A 223 29.91 -35.25 -17.74
C MET A 223 29.67 -36.74 -17.46
N LEU A 224 28.75 -37.07 -16.54
CA LEU A 224 28.40 -38.46 -16.23
C LEU A 224 27.82 -39.21 -17.44
N PHE A 225 27.04 -38.53 -18.28
CA PHE A 225 26.53 -39.11 -19.52
C PHE A 225 27.64 -39.37 -20.55
N ILE A 226 28.61 -38.46 -20.67
CA ILE A 226 29.75 -38.62 -21.58
C ILE A 226 30.66 -39.76 -21.12
N VAL A 227 30.98 -39.83 -19.82
CA VAL A 227 31.79 -40.91 -19.23
C VAL A 227 31.10 -42.27 -19.36
N LYS A 228 29.78 -42.34 -19.13
CA LYS A 228 29.00 -43.57 -19.39
C LYS A 228 29.00 -43.98 -20.86
N LYS A 229 29.07 -43.02 -21.79
CA LYS A 229 29.13 -43.30 -23.23
C LYS A 229 30.50 -43.80 -23.69
N GLN A 230 31.59 -43.33 -23.07
CA GLN A 230 32.95 -43.83 -23.32
C GLN A 230 33.11 -45.26 -22.77
N LYS A 231 32.64 -45.54 -21.55
CA LYS A 231 32.64 -46.91 -20.98
C LYS A 231 31.87 -47.97 -21.77
N LYS A 232 30.97 -47.56 -22.67
CA LYS A 232 30.23 -48.45 -23.58
C LYS A 232 30.90 -48.61 -24.97
N ARG A 233 31.94 -47.84 -25.27
CA ARG A 233 32.71 -47.95 -26.51
C ARG A 233 34.00 -48.76 -26.37
N ASP A 234 34.47 -48.97 -25.14
CA ASP A 234 35.65 -49.79 -24.82
C ASP A 234 35.29 -51.25 -24.43
N LYS A 235 34.12 -51.72 -24.88
CA LYS A 235 33.64 -53.10 -24.81
C LYS A 235 33.15 -53.51 -26.19
#